data_AF-A0A9R1FP69-F1
#
_entry.id   AF-A0A9R1FP69-F1
#
_cell.length_a   1.000
_cell.length_b   1.000
_cell.length_c   1.000
_cell.angle_alpha   90.00
_cell.angle_beta   90.00
_cell.angle_gamma   90.00
#
_symmetry.space_group_name_H-M   'P 1'
#
loop_
_entity.id
_entity.type
_entity.pdbx_description
1 polymer ?
#
loop_
_entity_poly.entity_id
_entity_poly.type
_entity_poly.pdbx_seq_one_letter_code
_entity_poly.pdbx_strand_id
1 'polypeptide(L)'
;MAAKDLSYVKTTTPLDREIQQKEVSFHLYMFQTEETQRIVIKREENQRNSPSDFEAMAVQEWPIRDGPTFEANIVAHAVGLHFVVSRTEAKWFICFNIVFTDERLRPSNLKVLRTLVGMDGEWSIIGGTGKFAFVQGVATYKVIEVAEKYNVKELRIRALCLTFLPKQVLVTKIGPWGGNGGKEFDIIESAPQHLESVTIRSGVAIDSIAFSYINQAGKKQTLGPWGGDGELTDTITFAPLEIVKEVSGTTGTFGGDTIVTSVTFVTNVRTYGPFGKPNGTAFSVPLTDTNVVGFFVRAGRPVNAIGVYARPSVQNY
;
A
#
# COMPACT_ATOMS: atom_id res chain seq x y z
N MET A 1 -31.67 30.45 -7.94
CA MET A 1 -30.38 30.76 -7.27
C MET A 1 -29.69 29.44 -6.99
N ALA A 2 -28.60 29.14 -7.70
CA ALA A 2 -27.77 27.97 -7.39
C ALA A 2 -27.04 28.24 -6.07
N ALA A 3 -27.11 27.29 -5.13
CA ALA A 3 -26.35 27.39 -3.88
C ALA A 3 -24.86 27.46 -4.23
N LYS A 4 -24.15 28.47 -3.73
CA LYS A 4 -22.69 28.55 -3.84
C LYS A 4 -22.10 27.33 -3.14
N ASP A 5 -21.35 26.51 -3.88
CA ASP A 5 -20.55 25.45 -3.29
C ASP A 5 -19.63 26.02 -2.20
N LEU A 6 -19.63 25.38 -1.03
CA LEU A 6 -18.81 25.80 0.10
C LEU A 6 -17.34 25.56 -0.25
N SER A 7 -16.52 26.62 -0.28
CA SER A 7 -15.10 26.55 -0.68
C SER A 7 -14.23 25.61 0.16
N TYR A 8 -14.72 25.22 1.34
CA TYR A 8 -14.06 24.30 2.27
C TYR A 8 -14.62 22.87 2.22
N VAL A 9 -15.67 22.61 1.41
CA VAL A 9 -16.24 21.27 1.20
C VAL A 9 -16.10 20.92 -0.27
N LYS A 10 -15.17 20.02 -0.59
CA LYS A 10 -15.06 19.46 -1.94
C LYS A 10 -15.72 18.08 -1.94
N THR A 11 -16.93 18.00 -2.47
CA THR A 11 -17.58 16.72 -2.73
C THR A 11 -16.98 16.12 -3.99
N THR A 12 -16.09 15.14 -3.85
CA THR A 12 -15.59 14.37 -5.00
C THR A 12 -16.60 13.30 -5.41
N THR A 13 -16.50 12.86 -6.67
CA THR A 13 -17.13 11.67 -7.25
C THR A 13 -17.11 10.48 -6.26
N PRO A 14 -18.11 9.59 -6.26
CA PRO A 14 -18.16 8.43 -5.36
C PRO A 14 -16.82 7.72 -5.26
N LEU A 15 -16.48 7.24 -4.06
CA LEU A 15 -15.20 6.59 -3.79
C LEU A 15 -15.05 5.34 -4.67
N ASP A 16 -14.36 5.49 -5.81
CA ASP A 16 -14.01 4.42 -6.75
C ASP A 16 -12.76 3.65 -6.29
N ARG A 17 -12.54 3.58 -4.97
CA ARG A 17 -11.43 2.84 -4.34
C ARG A 17 -12.01 1.72 -3.50
N GLU A 18 -11.46 0.52 -3.67
CA GLU A 18 -11.78 -0.60 -2.81
C GLU A 18 -11.31 -0.30 -1.38
N ILE A 19 -12.26 -0.35 -0.43
CA ILE A 19 -11.98 -0.28 0.99
C ILE A 19 -11.92 -1.70 1.51
N GLN A 20 -10.81 -2.05 2.16
CA GLN A 20 -10.71 -3.30 2.90
C GLN A 20 -10.69 -3.04 4.40
N GLN A 21 -11.39 -3.88 5.15
CA GLN A 21 -11.32 -3.90 6.60
C GLN A 21 -10.17 -4.81 7.03
N LYS A 22 -9.32 -4.31 7.93
CA LYS A 22 -8.24 -5.09 8.51
C LYS A 22 -8.42 -5.14 10.02
N GLU A 23 -8.50 -6.35 10.56
CA GLU A 23 -8.42 -6.54 12.01
C GLU A 23 -6.96 -6.46 12.46
N VAL A 24 -6.73 -5.73 13.55
CA VAL A 24 -5.44 -5.65 14.24
C VAL A 24 -5.63 -6.09 15.69
N SER A 25 -4.73 -6.97 16.13
CA SER A 25 -4.72 -7.51 17.48
C SER A 25 -3.36 -7.25 18.13
N PHE A 26 -3.37 -6.76 19.36
CA PHE A 26 -2.16 -6.53 20.15
C PHE A 26 -2.26 -7.24 21.49
N HIS A 27 -1.14 -7.78 21.94
CA HIS A 27 -0.94 -8.28 23.29
C HIS A 27 0.28 -7.55 23.86
N LEU A 28 0.04 -6.68 24.85
CA LEU A 28 1.01 -5.69 25.33
C LEU A 28 0.95 -5.59 26.85
N TYR A 29 1.97 -4.96 27.45
CA TYR A 29 2.07 -4.79 28.90
C TYR A 29 2.42 -3.34 29.23
N MET A 30 1.53 -2.64 29.93
CA MET A 30 1.72 -1.24 30.30
C MET A 30 2.23 -1.15 31.74
N PHE A 31 3.36 -0.47 31.91
CA PHE A 31 4.04 -0.28 33.19
C PHE A 31 3.73 1.10 33.74
N GLN A 32 2.81 1.14 34.69
CA GLN A 32 2.44 2.38 35.36
C GLN A 32 3.36 2.57 36.56
N THR A 33 4.37 3.42 36.44
CA THR A 33 5.30 3.75 37.52
C THR A 33 4.96 5.12 38.09
N GLU A 34 5.10 5.31 39.40
CA GLU A 34 4.85 6.62 40.02
C GLU A 34 5.81 7.72 39.51
N GLU A 35 7.05 7.37 39.19
CA GLU A 35 8.08 8.33 38.71
C GLU A 35 7.73 9.00 37.37
N THR A 36 6.92 8.33 36.54
CA THR A 36 6.50 8.83 35.21
C THR A 36 5.13 9.51 35.25
N GLN A 37 4.51 9.61 36.43
CA GLN A 37 3.34 10.43 36.66
C GLN A 37 3.76 11.80 37.20
N ARG A 38 3.46 12.86 36.46
CA ARG A 38 3.60 14.22 36.97
C ARG A 38 2.22 14.77 37.31
N ILE A 39 1.96 14.93 38.61
CA ILE A 39 0.72 15.52 39.11
C ILE A 39 0.80 17.03 38.88
N VAL A 40 -0.10 17.55 38.05
CA VAL A 40 -0.05 18.95 37.58
C VAL A 40 -0.90 19.85 38.47
N ILE A 41 -1.97 19.31 39.07
CA ILE A 41 -2.87 20.05 39.98
C ILE A 41 -3.29 19.12 41.12
N LYS A 42 -2.99 19.53 42.36
CA LYS A 42 -3.60 19.00 43.59
C LYS A 42 -4.31 20.13 44.31
N ARG A 43 -5.52 19.88 44.79
CA ARG A 43 -6.23 20.82 45.69
C ARG A 43 -5.42 20.95 46.99
N GLU A 44 -5.27 22.17 47.50
CA GLU A 44 -4.60 22.42 48.79
C GLU A 44 -5.28 21.63 49.92
N GLU A 45 -4.48 20.85 50.66
CA GLU A 45 -4.88 20.15 51.89
C GLU A 45 -5.26 21.16 52.97
N ASN A 46 -6.48 21.69 52.93
CA ASN A 46 -7.00 22.50 54.03
C ASN A 46 -8.34 22.01 54.59
N GLN A 47 -8.82 20.82 54.23
CA GLN A 47 -9.99 20.22 54.88
C GLN A 47 -9.82 18.70 55.08
N ARG A 48 -9.62 18.31 56.35
CA ARG A 48 -9.33 16.95 56.85
C ARG A 48 -10.42 15.88 56.66
N ASN A 49 -11.48 16.09 55.87
CA ASN A 49 -12.59 15.12 55.77
C ASN A 49 -13.19 15.03 54.34
N SER A 50 -12.36 14.84 53.32
CA SER A 50 -12.81 14.55 51.96
C SER A 50 -12.24 13.20 51.50
N PRO A 51 -13.05 12.15 51.28
CA PRO A 51 -12.58 10.83 50.89
C PRO A 51 -12.16 10.72 49.41
N SER A 52 -12.13 11.81 48.65
CA SER A 52 -11.75 11.78 47.22
C SER A 52 -10.77 12.89 46.84
N ASP A 53 -9.75 12.52 46.05
CA ASP A 53 -8.85 13.41 45.31
C ASP A 53 -9.57 14.12 44.14
N PHE A 54 -10.83 14.50 44.35
CA PHE A 54 -11.64 15.18 43.34
C PHE A 54 -10.93 16.47 42.88
N GLU A 55 -10.92 16.72 41.57
CA GLU A 55 -10.17 17.78 40.88
C GLU A 55 -8.66 17.51 40.66
N ALA A 56 -8.14 16.35 41.06
CA ALA A 56 -6.78 15.98 40.70
C ALA A 56 -6.63 15.66 39.20
N MET A 57 -5.56 16.18 38.59
CA MET A 57 -5.16 15.89 37.22
C MET A 57 -3.67 15.52 37.19
N ALA A 58 -3.33 14.49 36.43
CA ALA A 58 -1.93 14.18 36.11
C ALA A 58 -1.72 13.93 34.62
N VAL A 59 -0.49 14.24 34.20
CA VAL A 59 0.07 13.88 32.91
C VAL A 59 0.90 12.61 33.10
N GLN A 60 0.78 11.68 32.17
CA GLN A 60 1.50 10.42 32.23
C GLN A 60 2.21 10.09 30.91
N GLU A 61 3.35 9.42 31.05
CA GLU A 61 4.07 8.75 29.97
C GLU A 61 4.50 7.35 30.45
N TRP A 62 3.63 6.36 30.28
CA TRP A 62 3.91 4.99 30.70
C TRP A 62 4.50 4.15 29.57
N PRO A 63 5.64 3.47 29.79
CA PRO A 63 6.18 2.56 28.80
C PRO A 63 5.27 1.34 28.62
N ILE A 64 5.08 0.95 27.37
CA ILE A 64 4.35 -0.26 26.96
C ILE A 64 5.35 -1.22 26.31
N ARG A 65 5.36 -2.45 26.79
CA ARG A 65 6.30 -3.50 26.38
C ARG A 65 5.61 -4.66 25.68
N ASP A 66 6.42 -5.42 24.94
CA ASP A 66 6.02 -6.68 24.27
C ASP A 66 6.04 -7.91 25.19
N GLY A 67 6.49 -7.75 26.44
CA GLY A 67 6.51 -8.79 27.46
C GLY A 67 6.21 -8.26 28.87
N PRO A 68 5.89 -9.14 29.82
CA PRO A 68 5.44 -8.76 31.16
C PRO A 68 6.56 -8.30 32.10
N THR A 69 7.83 -8.34 31.68
CA THR A 69 8.99 -8.02 32.54
C THR A 69 9.63 -6.69 32.16
N PHE A 70 10.45 -6.12 33.05
CA PHE A 70 11.13 -4.84 32.82
C PHE A 70 12.24 -4.92 31.74
N GLU A 71 12.74 -6.12 31.44
CA GLU A 71 13.73 -6.40 30.41
C GLU A 71 13.12 -6.47 29.00
N ALA A 72 11.79 -6.62 28.89
CA ALA A 72 11.09 -6.70 27.61
C ALA A 72 11.20 -5.38 26.82
N ASN A 73 11.06 -5.43 25.49
CA ASN A 73 11.30 -4.27 24.65
C ASN A 73 10.18 -3.25 24.78
N ILE A 74 10.53 -1.96 24.84
CA ILE A 74 9.54 -0.88 24.80
C ILE A 74 9.09 -0.69 23.35
N VAL A 75 7.82 -1.00 23.08
CA VAL A 75 7.20 -0.95 21.74
C VAL A 75 6.24 0.21 21.56
N ALA A 76 5.80 0.83 22.65
CA ALA A 76 4.99 2.03 22.64
C ALA A 76 5.09 2.80 23.98
N HIS A 77 4.53 4.00 24.01
CA HIS A 77 4.24 4.74 25.24
C HIS A 77 2.75 5.10 25.29
N ALA A 78 2.11 4.93 26.44
CA ALA A 78 0.84 5.58 26.71
C ALA A 78 1.15 7.02 27.10
N VAL A 79 0.68 8.00 26.33
CA VAL A 79 0.95 9.43 26.60
C VAL A 79 -0.36 10.20 26.65
N GLY A 80 -0.66 10.83 27.79
CA GLY A 80 -1.90 11.60 27.93
C GLY A 80 -2.22 12.05 29.35
N LEU A 81 -3.51 12.24 29.60
CA LEU A 81 -4.05 12.86 30.80
C LEU A 81 -5.04 11.93 31.51
N HIS A 82 -5.09 12.04 32.84
CA HIS A 82 -6.16 11.46 33.63
C HIS A 82 -6.70 12.46 34.66
N PHE A 83 -7.99 12.35 34.97
CA PHE A 83 -8.73 13.27 35.84
C PHE A 83 -9.60 12.49 36.81
N VAL A 84 -9.67 12.89 38.07
CA VAL A 84 -10.67 12.36 39.01
C VAL A 84 -12.02 13.02 38.71
N VAL A 85 -13.01 12.21 38.34
CA VAL A 85 -14.32 12.70 37.87
C VAL A 85 -15.48 12.42 38.83
N SER A 86 -15.19 11.89 40.01
CA SER A 86 -16.21 11.58 41.02
C SER A 86 -15.85 12.11 42.39
N ARG A 87 -16.83 12.71 43.07
CA ARG A 87 -16.71 13.28 44.43
C ARG A 87 -16.85 12.23 45.52
N THR A 88 -17.45 11.09 45.20
CA THR A 88 -17.87 10.07 46.16
C THR A 88 -17.08 8.76 46.03
N GLU A 89 -16.44 8.54 44.88
CA GLU A 89 -15.71 7.31 44.55
C GLU A 89 -14.45 7.67 43.74
N ALA A 90 -13.38 6.89 43.87
CA ALA A 90 -12.17 7.07 43.07
C ALA A 90 -12.40 6.62 41.61
N LYS A 91 -13.02 7.48 40.80
CA LYS A 91 -13.23 7.27 39.35
C LYS A 91 -12.31 8.16 38.53
N TRP A 92 -11.49 7.54 37.69
CA TRP A 92 -10.54 8.24 36.82
C TRP A 92 -11.04 8.28 35.39
N PHE A 93 -11.28 9.46 34.84
CA PHE A 93 -11.39 9.63 33.40
C PHE A 93 -10.00 9.65 32.79
N ILE A 94 -9.78 8.86 31.74
CA ILE A 94 -8.49 8.70 31.08
C ILE A 94 -8.64 8.98 29.60
N CYS A 95 -7.74 9.82 29.08
CA CYS A 95 -7.57 10.09 27.67
C CYS A 95 -6.07 10.09 27.34
N PHE A 96 -5.62 9.09 26.58
CA PHE A 96 -4.24 9.04 26.13
C PHE A 96 -4.12 8.45 24.72
N ASN A 97 -2.96 8.69 24.11
CA ASN A 97 -2.56 8.02 22.90
C ASN A 97 -1.60 6.88 23.24
N ILE A 98 -1.75 5.72 22.60
CA ILE A 98 -0.70 4.70 22.53
C ILE A 98 0.18 5.06 21.34
N VAL A 99 1.37 5.60 21.60
CA VAL A 99 2.32 6.07 20.59
C VAL A 99 3.38 5.00 20.38
N PHE A 100 3.36 4.34 19.22
CA PHE A 100 4.30 3.25 18.95
C PHE A 100 5.72 3.76 18.72
N THR A 101 6.69 3.05 19.31
CA THR A 101 8.13 3.31 19.16
C THR A 101 8.83 2.33 18.22
N ASP A 102 8.19 1.19 17.91
CA ASP A 102 8.68 0.25 16.90
C ASP A 102 8.74 0.91 15.51
N GLU A 103 9.88 0.78 14.81
CA GLU A 103 10.11 1.37 13.49
C GLU A 103 9.06 0.95 12.46
N ARG A 104 8.52 -0.27 12.57
CA ARG A 104 7.50 -0.79 11.67
C ARG A 104 6.14 -0.12 11.91
N LEU A 105 5.91 0.47 13.07
CA LEU A 105 4.63 1.07 13.43
C LEU A 105 4.70 2.60 13.49
N ARG A 106 5.87 3.19 13.70
CA ARG A 106 6.05 4.66 13.67
C ARG A 106 5.61 5.25 12.31
N PRO A 107 5.00 6.46 12.30
CA PRO A 107 4.60 7.30 13.44
C PRO A 107 3.16 7.04 13.94
N SER A 108 2.63 5.83 13.76
CA SER A 108 1.23 5.51 14.04
C SER A 108 0.90 5.53 15.54
N ASN A 109 -0.36 5.82 15.87
CA ASN A 109 -0.87 5.76 17.25
C ASN A 109 -2.31 5.28 17.30
N LEU A 110 -2.74 4.85 18.50
CA LEU A 110 -4.14 4.61 18.86
C LEU A 110 -4.59 5.67 19.86
N LYS A 111 -5.86 6.06 19.80
CA LYS A 111 -6.51 6.99 20.73
C LYS A 111 -7.42 6.21 21.66
N VAL A 112 -7.23 6.39 22.95
CA VAL A 112 -7.94 5.67 24.01
C VAL A 112 -8.76 6.64 24.84
N LEU A 113 -10.02 6.30 25.09
CA LEU A 113 -10.92 7.07 25.94
C LEU A 113 -11.68 6.14 26.90
N ARG A 114 -11.74 6.50 28.19
CA ARG A 114 -12.51 5.74 29.20
C ARG A 114 -12.76 6.52 30.50
N THR A 115 -13.76 6.09 31.27
CA THR A 115 -13.85 6.23 32.74
C THR A 115 -13.49 4.92 33.46
N LEU A 116 -12.41 4.88 34.25
CA LEU A 116 -11.97 3.71 35.02
C LEU A 116 -12.82 3.51 36.28
N VAL A 117 -13.20 2.26 36.47
CA VAL A 117 -13.84 1.70 37.67
C VAL A 117 -13.22 0.30 37.83
N GLY A 118 -12.56 0.00 38.95
CA GLY A 118 -12.02 -1.33 39.26
C GLY A 118 -10.64 -1.69 38.67
N MET A 119 -10.23 -2.96 38.90
CA MET A 119 -8.90 -3.51 38.57
C MET A 119 -8.81 -4.17 37.18
N ASP A 120 -9.94 -4.27 36.48
CA ASP A 120 -10.08 -4.87 35.16
C ASP A 120 -11.16 -4.13 34.33
N GLY A 121 -11.13 -4.32 33.01
CA GLY A 121 -12.23 -3.92 32.13
C GLY A 121 -11.79 -3.52 30.72
N GLU A 122 -12.66 -2.80 30.02
CA GLU A 122 -12.50 -2.45 28.60
C GLU A 122 -12.25 -0.97 28.33
N TRP A 123 -11.34 -0.64 27.42
CA TRP A 123 -11.09 0.70 26.90
C TRP A 123 -11.60 0.81 25.47
N SER A 124 -12.22 1.95 25.13
CA SER A 124 -12.60 2.22 23.76
C SER A 124 -11.39 2.74 22.97
N ILE A 125 -11.07 2.07 21.88
CA ILE A 125 -10.20 2.60 20.82
C ILE A 125 -11.09 3.41 19.89
N ILE A 126 -10.97 4.73 19.97
CA ILE A 126 -11.89 5.67 19.28
C ILE A 126 -11.31 6.23 17.98
N GLY A 127 -10.04 5.93 17.70
CA GLY A 127 -9.34 6.45 16.53
C GLY A 127 -7.86 6.16 16.58
N GLY A 128 -7.15 6.61 15.55
CA GLY A 128 -5.74 6.39 15.37
C GLY A 128 -5.22 7.13 14.14
N THR A 129 -3.91 7.07 13.94
CA THR A 129 -3.24 7.74 12.82
C THR A 129 -2.23 6.80 12.15
N GLY A 130 -1.69 7.19 11.00
CA GLY A 130 -0.74 6.38 10.24
C GLY A 130 -1.39 5.07 9.78
N LYS A 131 -0.76 3.94 10.11
CA LYS A 131 -1.25 2.58 9.77
C LYS A 131 -2.58 2.23 10.46
N PHE A 132 -2.99 3.02 11.45
CA PHE A 132 -4.23 2.84 12.20
C PHE A 132 -5.22 3.98 11.95
N ALA A 133 -5.13 4.66 10.81
CA ALA A 133 -6.19 5.58 10.39
C ALA A 133 -7.54 4.84 10.35
N PHE A 134 -8.61 5.51 10.80
CA PHE A 134 -9.97 4.95 10.90
C PHE A 134 -10.10 3.73 11.83
N VAL A 135 -9.15 3.50 12.74
CA VAL A 135 -9.23 2.38 13.68
C VAL A 135 -10.33 2.59 14.72
N GLN A 136 -11.12 1.57 14.98
CA GLN A 136 -12.10 1.51 16.08
C GLN A 136 -12.11 0.12 16.70
N GLY A 137 -12.24 0.04 18.02
CA GLY A 137 -12.21 -1.25 18.72
C GLY A 137 -12.19 -1.15 20.23
N VAL A 138 -11.75 -2.24 20.86
CA VAL A 138 -11.74 -2.40 22.31
C VAL A 138 -10.37 -2.92 22.76
N ALA A 139 -9.87 -2.37 23.87
CA ALA A 139 -8.74 -2.93 24.59
C ALA A 139 -9.21 -3.43 25.95
N THR A 140 -9.07 -4.73 26.24
CA THR A 140 -9.25 -5.22 27.61
C THR A 140 -7.94 -5.04 28.37
N TYR A 141 -8.04 -4.71 29.65
CA TYR A 141 -6.90 -4.71 30.55
C TYR A 141 -7.16 -5.57 31.79
N LYS A 142 -6.07 -6.13 32.31
CA LYS A 142 -6.02 -6.81 33.60
C LYS A 142 -4.75 -6.39 34.34
N VAL A 143 -4.88 -5.98 35.59
CA VAL A 143 -3.70 -5.78 36.46
C VAL A 143 -3.14 -7.16 36.80
N ILE A 144 -1.88 -7.40 36.44
CA ILE A 144 -1.19 -8.68 36.64
C ILE A 144 -0.14 -8.63 37.75
N GLU A 145 0.33 -7.44 38.08
CA GLU A 145 1.31 -7.21 39.13
C GLU A 145 1.07 -5.86 39.79
N VAL A 146 1.17 -5.83 41.11
CA VAL A 146 1.10 -4.62 41.93
C VAL A 146 2.27 -4.64 42.90
N ALA A 147 3.10 -3.63 42.84
CA ALA A 147 4.20 -3.38 43.76
C ALA A 147 4.03 -1.99 44.39
N GLU A 148 4.90 -1.65 45.34
CA GLU A 148 4.81 -0.38 46.09
C GLU A 148 4.86 0.86 45.18
N LYS A 149 5.62 0.82 44.08
CA LYS A 149 5.88 1.98 43.20
C LYS A 149 5.38 1.83 41.77
N TYR A 150 4.83 0.67 41.42
CA TYR A 150 4.35 0.42 40.07
C TYR A 150 3.27 -0.65 40.04
N ASN A 151 2.52 -0.64 38.96
CA ASN A 151 1.63 -1.74 38.60
C ASN A 151 1.73 -2.03 37.10
N VAL A 152 1.60 -3.32 36.76
CA VAL A 152 1.66 -3.81 35.39
C VAL A 152 0.27 -4.21 34.94
N LYS A 153 -0.16 -3.67 33.80
CA LYS A 153 -1.43 -4.00 33.15
C LYS A 153 -1.16 -4.79 31.88
N GLU A 154 -1.63 -6.02 31.82
CA GLU A 154 -1.76 -6.77 30.57
C GLU A 154 -2.87 -6.12 29.74
N LEU A 155 -2.58 -5.83 28.47
CA LEU A 155 -3.49 -5.23 27.51
C LEU A 155 -3.72 -6.20 26.34
N ARG A 156 -4.99 -6.42 26.00
CA ARG A 156 -5.38 -7.11 24.76
C ARG A 156 -6.25 -6.20 23.93
N ILE A 157 -5.72 -5.72 22.81
CA ILE A 157 -6.40 -4.79 21.93
C ILE A 157 -6.90 -5.57 20.72
N ARG A 158 -8.17 -5.42 20.37
CA ARG A 158 -8.75 -5.85 19.10
C ARG A 158 -9.45 -4.68 18.45
N ALA A 159 -9.04 -4.33 17.25
CA ALA A 159 -9.62 -3.20 16.54
C ALA A 159 -9.67 -3.42 15.03
N LEU A 160 -10.63 -2.79 14.38
CA LEU A 160 -10.79 -2.77 12.92
C LEU A 160 -10.28 -1.43 12.39
N CYS A 161 -9.40 -1.46 11.40
CA CYS A 161 -9.01 -0.28 10.64
C CYS A 161 -9.38 -0.41 9.16
N LEU A 162 -9.54 0.72 8.48
CA LEU A 162 -9.80 0.76 7.05
C LEU A 162 -8.47 0.92 6.30
N THR A 163 -8.26 0.04 5.32
CA THR A 163 -7.16 0.15 4.37
C THR A 163 -7.74 0.55 3.02
N PHE A 164 -7.23 1.65 2.46
CA PHE A 164 -7.59 2.10 1.13
C PHE A 164 -6.58 1.51 0.16
N LEU A 165 -7.01 0.54 -0.65
CA LEU A 165 -6.12 0.00 -1.66
C LEU A 165 -5.87 1.08 -2.74
N PRO A 166 -4.64 1.17 -3.27
CA PRO A 166 -4.40 1.97 -4.47
C PRO A 166 -5.36 1.46 -5.56
N LYS A 167 -5.93 2.39 -6.35
CA LYS A 167 -6.83 2.06 -7.45
C LYS A 167 -6.15 1.01 -8.34
N GLN A 168 -6.62 -0.24 -8.27
CA GLN A 168 -6.06 -1.30 -9.10
C GLN A 168 -6.35 -0.94 -10.55
N VAL A 169 -5.31 -0.52 -11.26
CA VAL A 169 -5.39 -0.40 -12.70
C VAL A 169 -5.34 -1.82 -13.23
N LEU A 170 -6.48 -2.33 -13.69
CA LEU A 170 -6.57 -3.61 -14.37
C LEU A 170 -5.67 -3.58 -15.61
N VAL A 171 -4.72 -4.51 -15.65
CA VAL A 171 -3.88 -4.76 -16.82
C VAL A 171 -4.22 -6.15 -17.34
N THR A 172 -4.64 -6.24 -18.60
CA THR A 172 -5.04 -7.49 -19.27
C THR A 172 -3.89 -8.03 -20.09
N LYS A 173 -3.59 -9.33 -19.98
CA LYS A 173 -2.66 -10.02 -20.89
C LYS A 173 -3.41 -10.48 -22.13
N ILE A 174 -2.90 -10.12 -23.31
CA ILE A 174 -3.46 -10.51 -24.61
C ILE A 174 -2.37 -11.23 -25.42
N GLY A 175 -2.73 -12.38 -26.00
CA GLY A 175 -1.79 -13.31 -26.65
C GLY A 175 -1.37 -14.45 -25.71
N PRO A 176 -0.15 -15.01 -25.86
CA PRO A 176 0.89 -14.62 -26.82
C PRO A 176 0.63 -15.20 -28.22
N TRP A 177 1.22 -14.57 -29.24
CA TRP A 177 1.27 -15.09 -30.61
C TRP A 177 2.66 -15.59 -30.92
N GLY A 178 2.76 -16.83 -31.42
CA GLY A 178 4.03 -17.47 -31.76
C GLY A 178 4.07 -18.95 -31.36
N GLY A 179 5.28 -19.48 -31.18
CA GLY A 179 5.51 -20.87 -30.80
C GLY A 179 5.83 -21.08 -29.32
N ASN A 180 5.85 -22.35 -28.92
CA ASN A 180 6.12 -22.79 -27.54
C ASN A 180 7.62 -22.93 -27.22
N GLY A 181 8.52 -22.57 -28.14
CA GLY A 181 9.96 -22.59 -27.89
C GLY A 181 10.41 -21.53 -26.86
N GLY A 182 11.70 -21.57 -26.52
CA GLY A 182 12.33 -20.57 -25.65
C GLY A 182 11.89 -20.60 -24.18
N LYS A 183 12.39 -19.63 -23.41
CA LYS A 183 12.02 -19.39 -22.00
C LYS A 183 10.98 -18.27 -21.92
N GLU A 184 10.06 -18.38 -20.96
CA GLU A 184 9.10 -17.32 -20.64
C GLU A 184 9.76 -16.16 -19.87
N PHE A 185 9.46 -14.95 -20.29
CA PHE A 185 9.84 -13.70 -19.66
C PHE A 185 8.61 -12.83 -19.47
N ASP A 186 8.40 -12.37 -18.24
CA ASP A 186 7.17 -11.70 -17.84
C ASP A 186 7.42 -10.54 -16.86
N ILE A 187 6.42 -9.68 -16.65
CA ILE A 187 6.49 -8.61 -15.65
C ILE A 187 6.10 -9.19 -14.28
N ILE A 188 7.06 -9.29 -13.36
CA ILE A 188 6.86 -9.95 -12.04
C ILE A 188 6.64 -8.92 -10.92
N GLU A 189 7.38 -7.82 -10.90
CA GLU A 189 7.53 -7.01 -9.67
C GLU A 189 6.57 -5.81 -9.58
N SER A 190 6.29 -5.12 -10.68
CA SER A 190 5.47 -3.92 -10.63
C SER A 190 4.62 -3.75 -11.88
N ALA A 191 3.30 -3.66 -11.69
CA ALA A 191 2.37 -3.54 -12.80
C ALA A 191 2.67 -2.30 -13.67
N PRO A 192 2.70 -2.46 -15.00
CA PRO A 192 2.98 -1.36 -15.91
C PRO A 192 1.82 -0.37 -15.97
N GLN A 193 2.14 0.92 -16.07
CA GLN A 193 1.17 2.01 -16.21
C GLN A 193 1.29 2.75 -17.55
N HIS A 194 2.51 2.99 -18.04
CA HIS A 194 2.76 3.72 -19.29
C HIS A 194 4.02 3.18 -19.97
N LEU A 195 3.91 2.84 -21.26
CA LEU A 195 5.05 2.35 -22.05
C LEU A 195 5.90 3.53 -22.54
N GLU A 196 7.19 3.52 -22.24
CA GLU A 196 8.12 4.62 -22.54
C GLU A 196 8.94 4.35 -23.80
N SER A 197 9.42 3.12 -23.96
CA SER A 197 10.21 2.75 -25.12
C SER A 197 10.14 1.27 -25.42
N VAL A 198 10.39 0.94 -26.69
CA VAL A 198 10.59 -0.44 -27.17
C VAL A 198 11.85 -0.45 -28.02
N THR A 199 12.74 -1.40 -27.75
CA THR A 199 13.90 -1.68 -28.60
C THR A 199 13.72 -3.06 -29.21
N ILE A 200 13.78 -3.12 -30.53
CA ILE A 200 13.68 -4.35 -31.31
C ILE A 200 15.02 -4.62 -31.96
N ARG A 201 15.53 -5.84 -31.82
CA ARG A 201 16.57 -6.35 -32.70
C ARG A 201 15.98 -7.31 -33.70
N SER A 202 16.30 -7.14 -34.97
CA SER A 202 15.70 -7.94 -36.04
C SER A 202 16.64 -8.16 -37.22
N GLY A 203 16.31 -9.17 -38.01
CA GLY A 203 16.91 -9.49 -39.31
C GLY A 203 15.84 -10.08 -40.22
N VAL A 204 15.92 -11.39 -40.50
CA VAL A 204 14.84 -12.13 -41.19
C VAL A 204 13.64 -12.45 -40.27
N ALA A 205 13.83 -12.32 -38.96
CA ALA A 205 12.80 -12.48 -37.93
C ALA A 205 13.08 -11.51 -36.77
N ILE A 206 12.27 -11.57 -35.72
CA ILE A 206 12.54 -10.82 -34.49
C ILE A 206 13.56 -11.61 -33.64
N ASP A 207 14.75 -11.04 -33.48
CA ASP A 207 15.83 -11.66 -32.73
C ASP A 207 15.70 -11.39 -31.24
N SER A 208 15.43 -10.14 -30.84
CA SER A 208 15.17 -9.80 -29.45
C SER A 208 14.30 -8.56 -29.26
N ILE A 209 13.74 -8.44 -28.07
CA ILE A 209 12.95 -7.28 -27.63
C ILE A 209 13.37 -6.85 -26.22
N ALA A 210 13.46 -5.54 -26.03
CA ALA A 210 13.55 -4.88 -24.73
C ALA A 210 12.52 -3.75 -24.68
N PHE A 211 12.05 -3.38 -23.49
CA PHE A 211 11.15 -2.24 -23.34
C PHE A 211 11.31 -1.57 -21.98
N SER A 212 10.90 -0.31 -21.89
CA SER A 212 10.81 0.41 -20.64
C SER A 212 9.42 0.96 -20.40
N TYR A 213 9.02 1.05 -19.14
CA TYR A 213 7.70 1.53 -18.74
C TYR A 213 7.77 2.25 -17.40
N ILE A 214 6.82 3.14 -17.14
CA ILE A 214 6.56 3.71 -15.82
C ILE A 214 5.58 2.78 -15.10
N ASN A 215 5.94 2.33 -13.90
CA ASN A 215 5.06 1.51 -13.07
C ASN A 215 4.05 2.37 -12.29
N GLN A 216 3.10 1.73 -11.62
CA GLN A 216 2.07 2.42 -10.83
C GLN A 216 2.61 3.28 -9.67
N ALA A 217 3.87 3.10 -9.27
CA ALA A 217 4.55 3.93 -8.29
C ALA A 217 5.28 5.14 -8.91
N GLY A 218 5.15 5.35 -10.23
CA GLY A 218 5.83 6.42 -10.96
C GLY A 218 7.32 6.15 -11.25
N LYS A 219 7.82 4.93 -11.01
CA LYS A 219 9.21 4.56 -11.25
C LYS A 219 9.38 3.93 -12.63
N LYS A 220 10.41 4.36 -13.35
CA LYS A 220 10.82 3.74 -14.62
C LYS A 220 11.43 2.34 -14.37
N GLN A 221 10.98 1.38 -15.15
CA GLN A 221 11.47 0.01 -15.21
C GLN A 221 11.95 -0.30 -16.62
N THR A 222 12.95 -1.16 -16.77
CA THR A 222 13.45 -1.60 -18.08
C THR A 222 13.65 -3.10 -18.04
N LEU A 223 13.12 -3.80 -19.05
CA LEU A 223 13.13 -5.25 -19.15
C LEU A 223 13.69 -5.69 -20.51
N GLY A 224 14.34 -6.86 -20.52
CA GLY A 224 15.09 -7.36 -21.65
C GLY A 224 16.53 -6.81 -21.72
N PRO A 225 17.23 -7.00 -22.86
CA PRO A 225 16.75 -7.68 -24.06
C PRO A 225 16.52 -9.17 -23.82
N TRP A 226 15.44 -9.70 -24.38
CA TRP A 226 15.15 -11.13 -24.40
C TRP A 226 15.22 -11.64 -25.84
N GLY A 227 16.12 -12.60 -26.07
CA GLY A 227 16.44 -13.11 -27.40
C GLY A 227 17.94 -12.97 -27.71
N GLY A 228 18.29 -12.99 -28.99
CA GLY A 228 19.66 -12.97 -29.50
C GLY A 228 20.14 -11.60 -29.98
N ASP A 229 21.36 -11.57 -30.52
CA ASP A 229 22.06 -10.31 -30.79
C ASP A 229 21.59 -9.54 -32.03
N GLY A 230 20.83 -10.17 -32.95
CA GLY A 230 20.23 -9.52 -34.13
C GLY A 230 21.19 -8.75 -35.05
N GLU A 231 20.72 -8.37 -36.23
CA GLU A 231 21.54 -7.59 -37.18
C GLU A 231 21.24 -6.09 -37.09
N LEU A 232 19.96 -5.74 -37.05
CA LEU A 232 19.49 -4.36 -36.93
C LEU A 232 18.97 -4.13 -35.52
N THR A 233 19.17 -2.92 -34.99
CA THR A 233 18.61 -2.48 -33.71
C THR A 233 17.88 -1.17 -33.90
N ASP A 234 16.59 -1.17 -33.59
CA ASP A 234 15.73 0.01 -33.64
C ASP A 234 15.15 0.28 -32.26
N THR A 235 15.31 1.51 -31.77
CA THR A 235 14.71 1.96 -30.50
C THR A 235 13.65 3.02 -30.78
N ILE A 236 12.41 2.70 -30.41
CA ILE A 236 11.29 3.63 -30.37
C ILE A 236 11.24 4.23 -28.97
N THR A 237 11.32 5.56 -28.87
CA THR A 237 10.99 6.30 -27.65
C THR A 237 9.69 7.05 -27.91
N PHE A 238 8.65 6.75 -27.14
CA PHE A 238 7.33 7.36 -27.32
C PHE A 238 7.30 8.76 -26.70
N ALA A 239 6.58 9.68 -27.34
CA ALA A 239 6.31 10.99 -26.73
C ALA A 239 5.37 10.86 -25.51
N PRO A 240 5.33 11.85 -24.59
CA PRO A 240 4.54 11.74 -23.34
C PRO A 240 3.03 11.44 -23.50
N LEU A 241 2.45 11.73 -24.67
CA LEU A 241 1.04 11.46 -24.99
C LEU A 241 0.88 10.47 -26.16
N GLU A 242 1.98 9.88 -26.62
CA GLU A 242 1.98 8.86 -27.65
C GLU A 242 1.69 7.49 -27.01
N ILE A 243 0.61 6.86 -27.45
CA ILE A 243 0.13 5.59 -26.91
C ILE A 243 0.02 4.57 -28.04
N VAL A 244 0.45 3.34 -27.77
CA VAL A 244 0.31 2.22 -28.69
C VAL A 244 -1.13 1.69 -28.64
N LYS A 245 -1.82 1.76 -29.78
CA LYS A 245 -3.22 1.37 -29.98
C LYS A 245 -3.38 0.06 -30.74
N GLU A 246 -2.34 -0.39 -31.42
CA GLU A 246 -2.34 -1.70 -32.07
C GLU A 246 -0.92 -2.26 -32.05
N VAL A 247 -0.85 -3.58 -31.85
CA VAL A 247 0.34 -4.36 -32.15
C VAL A 247 -0.08 -5.44 -33.13
N SER A 248 0.63 -5.51 -34.25
CA SER A 248 0.40 -6.52 -35.29
C SER A 248 1.72 -7.07 -35.79
N GLY A 249 1.67 -8.17 -36.52
CA GLY A 249 2.88 -8.84 -36.98
C GLY A 249 2.59 -10.17 -37.64
N THR A 250 3.64 -10.96 -37.83
CA THR A 250 3.54 -12.31 -38.39
C THR A 250 4.34 -13.30 -37.57
N THR A 251 3.89 -14.56 -37.57
CA THR A 251 4.61 -15.70 -37.02
C THR A 251 4.86 -16.72 -38.12
N GLY A 252 6.04 -17.32 -38.14
CA GLY A 252 6.44 -18.29 -39.16
C GLY A 252 7.41 -19.33 -38.63
N THR A 253 7.65 -20.37 -39.42
CA THR A 253 8.56 -21.45 -39.05
C THR A 253 9.99 -21.12 -39.44
N PHE A 254 10.92 -21.25 -38.49
CA PHE A 254 12.36 -21.08 -38.71
C PHE A 254 13.11 -22.19 -37.98
N GLY A 255 13.91 -22.98 -38.70
CA GLY A 255 14.67 -24.09 -38.09
C GLY A 255 13.79 -25.18 -37.44
N GLY A 256 12.52 -25.29 -37.82
CA GLY A 256 11.55 -26.23 -37.24
C GLY A 256 10.69 -25.64 -36.11
N ASP A 257 11.05 -24.47 -35.58
CA ASP A 257 10.30 -23.78 -34.53
C ASP A 257 9.41 -22.67 -35.09
N THR A 258 8.23 -22.48 -34.51
CA THR A 258 7.41 -21.28 -34.77
C THR A 258 7.96 -20.09 -33.99
N ILE A 259 8.25 -19.00 -34.69
CA ILE A 259 8.82 -17.76 -34.15
C ILE A 259 8.06 -16.53 -34.64
N VAL A 260 8.28 -15.39 -34.00
CA VAL A 260 7.77 -14.09 -34.45
C VAL A 260 8.69 -13.56 -35.56
N THR A 261 8.15 -13.42 -36.77
CA THR A 261 8.92 -13.01 -37.96
C THR A 261 8.84 -11.52 -38.22
N SER A 262 7.75 -10.86 -37.82
CA SER A 262 7.65 -9.41 -37.85
C SER A 262 6.75 -8.83 -36.77
N VAL A 263 6.99 -7.56 -36.42
CA VAL A 263 6.13 -6.77 -35.51
C VAL A 263 6.01 -5.34 -36.01
N THR A 264 4.82 -4.78 -35.89
CA THR A 264 4.46 -3.40 -36.20
C THR A 264 3.72 -2.80 -35.00
N PHE A 265 4.05 -1.55 -34.64
CA PHE A 265 3.38 -0.81 -33.58
C PHE A 265 2.64 0.38 -34.18
N VAL A 266 1.32 0.46 -33.99
CA VAL A 266 0.52 1.62 -34.39
C VAL A 266 0.18 2.44 -33.15
N THR A 267 0.48 3.73 -33.21
CA THR A 267 0.19 4.69 -32.14
C THR A 267 -0.91 5.67 -32.57
N ASN A 268 -1.34 6.53 -31.66
CA ASN A 268 -2.16 7.70 -31.99
C ASN A 268 -1.43 8.78 -32.82
N VAL A 269 -0.12 8.65 -33.03
CA VAL A 269 0.70 9.63 -33.77
C VAL A 269 1.12 9.08 -35.14
N ARG A 270 1.71 7.88 -35.17
CA ARG A 270 2.24 7.22 -36.36
C ARG A 270 2.40 5.72 -36.18
N THR A 271 2.83 5.05 -37.26
CA THR A 271 3.17 3.62 -37.28
C THR A 271 4.68 3.42 -37.28
N TYR A 272 5.16 2.42 -36.54
CA TYR A 272 6.55 1.98 -36.50
C TYR A 272 6.67 0.53 -36.98
N GLY A 273 7.65 0.26 -37.84
CA GLY A 273 7.88 -1.06 -38.45
C GLY A 273 7.33 -1.18 -39.89
N PRO A 274 7.13 -2.40 -40.40
CA PRO A 274 7.39 -3.66 -39.71
C PRO A 274 8.88 -3.85 -39.41
N PHE A 275 9.20 -4.32 -38.22
CA PHE A 275 10.52 -4.83 -37.88
C PHE A 275 10.58 -6.31 -38.24
N GLY A 276 11.74 -6.81 -38.66
CA GLY A 276 11.86 -8.15 -39.25
C GLY A 276 11.28 -8.24 -40.66
N LYS A 277 11.04 -9.47 -41.15
CA LYS A 277 10.48 -9.72 -42.49
C LYS A 277 9.13 -10.44 -42.35
N PRO A 278 8.01 -9.79 -42.73
CA PRO A 278 6.70 -10.42 -42.68
C PRO A 278 6.67 -11.73 -43.46
N ASN A 279 6.44 -12.84 -42.76
CA ASN A 279 6.41 -14.18 -43.35
C ASN A 279 5.61 -15.13 -42.43
N GLY A 280 4.61 -15.80 -42.99
CA GLY A 280 3.74 -16.74 -42.27
C GLY A 280 2.39 -16.14 -41.86
N THR A 281 1.86 -16.58 -40.73
CA THR A 281 0.51 -16.25 -40.24
C THR A 281 0.50 -14.89 -39.56
N ALA A 282 -0.40 -13.99 -39.98
CA ALA A 282 -0.55 -12.68 -39.38
C ALA A 282 -1.29 -12.74 -38.03
N PHE A 283 -0.93 -11.84 -37.12
CA PHE A 283 -1.69 -11.52 -35.91
C PHE A 283 -1.88 -10.01 -35.81
N SER A 284 -2.96 -9.58 -35.19
CA SER A 284 -3.20 -8.19 -34.81
C SER A 284 -4.07 -8.13 -33.56
N VAL A 285 -3.77 -7.17 -32.69
CA VAL A 285 -4.60 -6.80 -31.56
C VAL A 285 -4.98 -5.32 -31.67
N PRO A 286 -6.13 -5.01 -32.30
CA PRO A 286 -6.66 -3.65 -32.27
C PRO A 286 -7.24 -3.37 -30.88
N LEU A 287 -6.77 -2.29 -30.26
CA LEU A 287 -7.19 -1.89 -28.92
C LEU A 287 -8.15 -0.69 -29.01
N THR A 288 -9.45 -0.96 -28.84
CA THR A 288 -10.47 0.08 -28.62
C THR A 288 -10.48 0.44 -27.15
N ASP A 289 -10.40 1.73 -26.83
CA ASP A 289 -10.39 2.27 -25.46
C ASP A 289 -9.34 1.68 -24.52
N THR A 290 -8.29 1.07 -25.07
CA THR A 290 -7.18 0.45 -24.35
C THR A 290 -5.86 0.80 -25.03
N ASN A 291 -4.76 0.77 -24.28
CA ASN A 291 -3.43 1.00 -24.82
C ASN A 291 -2.44 -0.03 -24.28
N VAL A 292 -1.40 -0.35 -25.06
CA VAL A 292 -0.33 -1.23 -24.61
C VAL A 292 0.56 -0.49 -23.61
N VAL A 293 0.89 -1.16 -22.50
CA VAL A 293 1.73 -0.64 -21.41
C VAL A 293 2.97 -1.50 -21.15
N GLY A 294 3.07 -2.68 -21.78
CA GLY A 294 4.22 -3.58 -21.65
C GLY A 294 4.04 -4.86 -22.46
N PHE A 295 5.03 -5.74 -22.37
CA PHE A 295 5.08 -7.01 -23.12
C PHE A 295 5.44 -8.18 -22.22
N PHE A 296 5.02 -9.37 -22.63
CA PHE A 296 5.51 -10.65 -22.12
C PHE A 296 5.89 -11.53 -23.30
N VAL A 297 6.94 -12.33 -23.16
CA VAL A 297 7.66 -12.89 -24.31
C VAL A 297 8.13 -14.31 -24.00
N ARG A 298 8.12 -15.18 -25.02
CA ARG A 298 8.92 -16.41 -25.04
C ARG A 298 10.10 -16.19 -25.95
N ALA A 299 11.32 -16.37 -25.45
CA ALA A 299 12.52 -16.16 -26.25
C ALA A 299 13.57 -17.26 -26.00
N GLY A 300 14.12 -17.78 -27.09
CA GLY A 300 15.37 -18.52 -27.12
C GLY A 300 16.44 -17.62 -27.75
N ARG A 301 17.07 -18.07 -28.84
CA ARG A 301 17.84 -17.18 -29.71
C ARG A 301 16.94 -16.23 -30.51
N PRO A 302 15.84 -16.68 -31.13
CA PRO A 302 14.80 -15.78 -31.64
C PRO A 302 13.71 -15.53 -30.60
N VAL A 303 12.86 -14.52 -30.85
CA VAL A 303 11.59 -14.36 -30.14
C VAL A 303 10.61 -15.42 -30.65
N ASN A 304 10.30 -16.41 -29.81
CA ASN A 304 9.38 -17.49 -30.13
C ASN A 304 7.93 -17.03 -30.09
N ALA A 305 7.55 -16.23 -29.09
CA ALA A 305 6.20 -15.69 -28.97
C ALA A 305 6.17 -14.34 -28.26
N ILE A 306 5.22 -13.49 -28.61
CA ILE A 306 5.03 -12.16 -28.02
C ILE A 306 3.58 -11.98 -27.59
N GLY A 307 3.37 -11.38 -26.42
CA GLY A 307 2.08 -10.93 -25.94
C GLY A 307 2.18 -9.54 -25.34
N VAL A 308 1.04 -8.89 -25.17
CA VAL A 308 0.95 -7.50 -24.70
C VAL A 308 0.20 -7.40 -23.38
N TYR A 309 0.63 -6.46 -22.56
CA TYR A 309 -0.12 -5.95 -21.43
C TYR A 309 -0.91 -4.72 -21.88
N ALA A 310 -2.24 -4.78 -21.78
CA ALA A 310 -3.14 -3.69 -22.16
C ALA A 310 -3.86 -3.12 -20.94
N ARG A 311 -4.08 -1.80 -20.94
CA ARG A 311 -4.78 -1.06 -19.89
C ARG A 311 -5.93 -0.23 -20.52
N PRO A 312 -7.08 -0.03 -19.84
CA PRO A 312 -8.07 0.96 -20.25
C PRO A 312 -7.45 2.36 -20.37
N SER A 313 -7.65 2.99 -21.53
CA SER A 313 -7.27 4.37 -21.77
C SER A 313 -8.14 5.26 -20.89
N VAL A 314 -7.55 6.11 -20.05
CA VAL A 314 -8.31 7.13 -19.33
C VAL A 314 -8.71 8.19 -20.34
N GLN A 315 -9.95 8.16 -20.82
CA GLN A 315 -10.53 9.28 -21.55
C GLN A 315 -10.68 10.43 -20.56
N ASN A 316 -9.75 11.39 -20.60
CA ASN A 316 -9.93 12.67 -19.93
C ASN A 316 -11.02 13.41 -20.71
N TYR A 317 -12.27 13.30 -20.25
CA TYR A 317 -13.34 14.23 -20.60
C TYR A 317 -13.42 15.35 -19.56
#